data_AF-A0A509L1G7-F1
#
_entry.id   AF-A0A509L1G7-F1
#
_cell.length_a   1.000
_cell.length_b   1.000
_cell.length_c   1.000
_cell.angle_alpha   90.00
_cell.angle_beta   90.00
_cell.angle_gamma   90.00
#
_symmetry.space_group_name_H-M   'P 1'
#
loop_
_entity.id
_entity.type
_entity.pdbx_description
1 polymer ?
#
loop_
_entity_poly.entity_id
_entity_poly.type
_entity_poly.pdbx_seq_one_letter_code
_entity_poly.pdbx_strand_id
1 'polypeptide(L)'
;MTKAKKDAIDKLVAAVKDSAESVNDSPEIKTKAVEIDESQDTDSKEFVTKTELDSFGDKLITTVSDLFKKQSEVHQDFAGQAPGIPSTEIGKDQTGIEPVAANDLIDKADMEAFMNQILTIYIHPSNNRESNPVLLPNVNGVNQPIIRGQNSKIKRKFVEVLARTRHTGYEQRTPDANKPHKYVMVPSMVVTDPFTIVHDPHPNGAAWIQGILSEA
;
A
#
# COMPACT_ATOMS: atom_id res chain seq x y z
N MET A 1 38.20 20.47 9.78
CA MET A 1 37.03 19.61 10.03
C MET A 1 37.46 18.17 9.86
N THR A 2 37.30 17.36 10.90
CA THR A 2 37.60 15.93 10.84
C THR A 2 36.59 15.25 9.91
N LYS A 3 37.04 14.23 9.16
CA LYS A 3 36.22 13.48 8.19
C LYS A 3 34.86 13.04 8.76
N ALA A 4 34.85 12.65 10.03
CA ALA A 4 33.65 12.24 10.76
C ALA A 4 32.60 13.37 10.92
N LYS A 5 33.02 14.63 11.11
CA LYS A 5 32.09 15.76 11.25
C LYS A 5 31.43 16.10 9.90
N LYS A 6 32.16 15.93 8.79
CA LYS A 6 31.63 16.13 7.44
C LYS A 6 30.61 15.05 7.07
N ASP A 7 30.92 13.78 7.34
CA ASP A 7 29.99 12.66 7.09
C ASP A 7 28.71 12.77 7.93
N ALA A 8 28.79 13.31 9.16
CA ALA A 8 27.62 13.57 9.99
C ALA A 8 26.72 14.68 9.41
N ILE A 9 27.32 15.76 8.90
CA ILE A 9 26.58 16.86 8.26
C ILE A 9 25.93 16.37 6.97
N ASP A 10 26.65 15.63 6.14
CA ASP A 10 26.12 15.11 4.86
C ASP A 10 24.95 14.14 5.09
N LYS A 11 25.01 13.30 6.15
CA LYS A 11 23.89 12.45 6.57
C LYS A 11 22.69 13.25 7.07
N LEU A 12 22.93 14.33 7.80
CA LEU A 12 21.87 15.18 8.36
C LEU A 12 21.17 15.96 7.25
N VAL A 13 21.92 16.46 6.27
CA VAL A 13 21.39 17.12 5.06
C VAL A 13 20.56 16.16 4.22
N ALA A 14 21.01 14.91 4.04
CA ALA A 14 20.24 13.89 3.33
C ALA A 14 18.91 13.57 4.05
N ALA A 15 18.94 13.37 5.37
CA ALA A 15 17.73 13.10 6.16
C ALA A 15 16.72 14.25 6.14
N VAL A 16 17.20 15.51 6.17
CA VAL A 16 16.34 16.70 6.05
C VAL A 16 15.71 16.79 4.66
N LYS A 17 16.45 16.43 3.61
CA LYS A 17 15.94 16.44 2.23
C LYS A 17 14.85 15.38 2.02
N ASP A 18 15.04 14.18 2.56
CA ASP A 18 14.05 13.09 2.51
C ASP A 18 12.78 13.45 3.31
N SER A 19 12.91 14.15 4.45
CA SER A 19 11.75 14.66 5.18
C SER A 19 11.05 15.82 4.46
N ALA A 20 11.79 16.71 3.79
CA ALA A 20 11.21 17.84 3.05
C ALA A 20 10.41 17.39 1.81
N GLU A 21 10.80 16.29 1.16
CA GLU A 21 10.06 15.71 0.03
C GLU A 21 8.70 15.11 0.44
N SER A 22 8.50 14.79 1.73
CA SER A 22 7.22 14.30 2.26
C SER A 22 6.21 15.40 2.66
N VAL A 23 6.61 16.68 2.61
CA VAL A 23 5.81 17.83 3.08
C VAL A 23 5.38 18.75 1.92
N ASN A 24 5.62 18.36 0.67
CA ASN A 24 5.47 19.22 -0.51
C ASN A 24 4.02 19.42 -1.02
N ASP A 25 3.02 19.34 -0.14
CA ASP A 25 1.60 19.54 -0.47
C ASP A 25 0.95 20.69 0.35
N SER A 26 1.70 21.77 0.60
CA SER A 26 1.12 23.01 1.16
C SER A 26 1.70 24.27 0.48
N PRO A 27 0.87 25.12 -0.19
CA PRO A 27 1.34 26.11 -1.16
C PRO A 27 1.93 27.44 -0.61
N GLU A 28 2.17 27.59 0.70
CA GLU A 28 2.48 28.91 1.29
C GLU A 28 3.97 29.29 1.41
N ILE A 29 4.93 28.48 0.91
CA ILE A 29 6.39 28.78 1.01
C ILE A 29 7.05 28.98 -0.37
N LYS A 30 6.32 29.43 -1.38
CA LYS A 30 6.90 29.71 -2.72
C LYS A 30 7.42 31.15 -2.92
N THR A 31 7.22 32.06 -1.97
CA THR A 31 7.45 33.50 -2.21
C THR A 31 8.73 34.08 -1.61
N LYS A 32 9.66 33.26 -1.09
CA LYS A 32 10.96 33.75 -0.57
C LYS A 32 12.21 33.12 -1.20
N ALA A 33 12.06 32.22 -2.16
CA ALA A 33 13.19 31.53 -2.80
C ALA A 33 13.56 32.09 -4.20
N VAL A 34 13.00 33.24 -4.60
CA VAL A 34 13.11 33.78 -5.98
C VAL A 34 14.03 35.02 -6.09
N GLU A 35 14.68 35.46 -5.02
CA GLU A 35 15.55 36.67 -5.04
C GLU A 35 17.04 36.40 -4.76
N ILE A 36 17.57 35.26 -5.22
CA ILE A 36 19.02 35.01 -5.24
C ILE A 36 19.40 34.36 -6.57
N ASP A 37 19.11 35.03 -7.67
CA ASP A 37 19.65 34.66 -8.98
C ASP A 37 19.77 35.89 -9.88
N GLU A 38 20.51 36.91 -9.43
CA GLU A 38 21.01 37.98 -10.31
C GLU A 38 22.07 38.83 -9.60
N SER A 39 23.32 38.38 -9.61
CA SER A 39 24.49 39.26 -9.81
C SER A 39 25.74 38.40 -10.00
N GLN A 40 26.16 38.29 -11.26
CA GLN A 40 27.56 38.06 -11.58
C GLN A 40 28.27 39.41 -11.47
N ASP A 41 29.25 39.54 -10.57
CA ASP A 41 30.44 40.35 -10.87
C ASP A 41 31.62 40.05 -9.93
N THR A 42 32.78 40.31 -10.47
CA THR A 42 34.12 39.82 -10.15
C THR A 42 34.80 40.47 -8.93
N ASP A 43 35.80 39.76 -8.40
CA ASP A 43 36.92 40.27 -7.58
C ASP A 43 36.62 40.81 -6.18
N SER A 44 36.50 39.90 -5.20
CA SER A 44 37.17 40.00 -3.90
C SER A 44 37.00 38.70 -3.11
N LYS A 45 38.10 37.95 -2.91
CA LYS A 45 38.14 36.82 -1.99
C LYS A 45 38.16 37.35 -0.55
N GLU A 46 37.00 37.67 0.02
CA GLU A 46 36.86 37.73 1.47
C GLU A 46 36.77 36.30 2.01
N PHE A 47 37.82 35.91 2.74
CA PHE A 47 37.98 34.61 3.35
C PHE A 47 37.06 34.55 4.58
N VAL A 48 35.82 34.11 4.39
CA VAL A 48 34.87 33.85 5.48
C VAL A 48 35.56 32.98 6.52
N THR A 49 35.77 33.53 7.71
CA THR A 49 36.55 32.87 8.76
C THR A 49 35.77 31.65 9.26
N LYS A 50 36.47 30.54 9.56
CA LYS A 50 35.84 29.29 10.08
C LYS A 50 34.87 29.55 11.24
N THR A 51 35.14 30.59 12.03
CA THR A 51 34.32 31.04 13.16
C THR A 51 32.89 31.44 12.76
N GLU A 52 32.71 32.08 11.59
CA GLU A 52 31.37 32.48 11.12
C GLU A 52 30.55 31.29 10.63
N LEU A 53 31.21 30.35 9.92
CA LEU A 53 30.62 29.09 9.45
C LEU A 53 30.21 28.16 10.59
N ASP A 54 31.02 28.08 11.65
CA ASP A 54 30.69 27.32 12.86
C ASP A 54 29.52 27.98 13.62
N SER A 55 29.46 29.32 13.69
CA SER A 55 28.34 30.02 14.34
C SER A 55 27.01 29.89 13.58
N PHE A 56 27.06 29.82 12.24
CA PHE A 56 25.88 29.63 11.42
C PHE A 56 25.34 28.20 11.54
N GLY A 57 26.23 27.21 11.59
CA GLY A 57 25.88 25.82 11.88
C GLY A 57 25.20 25.67 13.24
N ASP A 58 25.74 26.31 14.28
CA ASP A 58 25.16 26.25 15.62
C ASP A 58 23.78 26.94 15.69
N LYS A 59 23.59 28.06 14.98
CA LYS A 59 22.28 28.73 14.85
C LYS A 59 21.25 27.85 14.12
N LEU A 60 21.66 27.15 13.06
CA LEU A 60 20.80 26.23 12.32
C LEU A 60 20.39 25.04 13.18
N ILE A 61 21.33 24.42 13.91
CA ILE A 61 21.04 23.30 14.81
C ILE A 61 20.09 23.74 15.94
N THR A 62 20.29 24.93 16.49
CA THR A 62 19.41 25.47 17.54
C THR A 62 18.00 25.70 17.01
N THR A 63 17.88 26.32 15.83
CA THR A 63 16.57 26.62 15.21
C THR A 63 15.80 25.34 14.84
N VAL A 64 16.50 24.32 14.33
CA VAL A 64 15.90 23.01 13.99
C VAL A 64 15.48 22.26 15.26
N SER A 65 16.29 22.31 16.32
CA SER A 65 15.97 21.72 17.63
C SER A 65 14.74 22.37 18.26
N ASP A 66 14.64 23.70 18.18
CA ASP A 66 13.49 24.46 18.69
C ASP A 66 12.22 24.19 17.87
N LEU A 67 12.34 23.99 16.55
CA LEU A 67 11.22 23.56 15.71
C LEU A 67 10.73 22.15 16.06
N PHE A 68 11.66 21.24 16.34
CA PHE A 68 11.34 19.85 16.72
C PHE A 68 10.67 19.78 18.10
N LYS A 69 11.13 20.59 19.06
CA LYS A 69 10.47 20.75 20.36
C LYS A 69 9.06 21.32 20.21
N LYS A 70 8.90 22.36 19.39
CA LYS A 70 7.59 22.95 19.13
C LYS A 70 6.62 21.97 18.47
N GLN A 71 7.08 21.09 17.57
CA GLN A 71 6.25 20.01 17.02
C GLN A 71 5.87 18.95 18.07
N SER A 72 6.77 18.63 19.01
CA SER A 72 6.46 17.68 20.10
C SER A 72 5.48 18.26 21.13
N GLU A 73 5.50 19.58 21.36
CA GLU A 73 4.55 20.27 22.26
C GLU A 73 3.15 20.35 21.63
N VAL A 74 3.04 20.58 20.32
CA VAL A 74 1.75 20.54 19.60
C VAL A 74 1.07 19.16 19.69
N HIS A 75 1.83 18.08 19.87
CA HIS A 75 1.27 16.76 20.15
C HIS A 75 0.85 16.52 21.61
N GLN A 76 1.37 17.30 22.58
CA GLN A 76 0.94 17.22 23.98
C GLN A 76 -0.30 18.07 24.27
N ASP A 77 -0.51 19.18 23.56
CA ASP A 77 -1.65 20.06 23.78
C ASP A 77 -2.98 19.51 23.20
N PHE A 78 -2.93 18.49 22.33
CA PHE A 78 -4.12 17.72 21.93
C PHE A 78 -4.45 16.57 22.90
N ALA A 79 -3.64 16.36 23.95
CA ALA A 79 -3.97 15.51 25.09
C ALA A 79 -4.71 16.30 26.18
N GLY A 80 -5.48 17.32 25.78
CA GLY A 80 -6.49 17.96 26.61
C GLY A 80 -7.53 16.93 27.04
N GLN A 81 -7.32 16.39 28.25
CA GLN A 81 -8.28 15.74 29.14
C GLN A 81 -9.65 15.44 28.49
N ALA A 82 -9.73 14.35 27.73
CA ALA A 82 -11.02 13.71 27.54
C ALA A 82 -11.58 13.40 28.95
N PRO A 83 -12.87 13.63 29.24
CA PRO A 83 -13.45 13.21 30.50
C PRO A 83 -13.11 11.73 30.66
N GLY A 84 -12.29 11.41 31.65
CA GLY A 84 -11.83 10.07 31.91
C GLY A 84 -13.05 9.24 32.22
N ILE A 85 -13.56 8.53 31.21
CA ILE A 85 -14.58 7.51 31.44
C ILE A 85 -13.89 6.52 32.37
N PRO A 86 -14.36 6.35 33.62
CA PRO A 86 -13.77 5.36 34.49
C PRO A 86 -13.85 4.02 33.76
N SER A 87 -12.73 3.30 33.63
CA SER A 87 -12.66 1.99 32.95
C SER A 87 -13.63 0.95 33.54
N THR A 88 -14.33 1.28 34.61
CA THR A 88 -15.36 0.50 35.27
C THR A 88 -16.76 0.64 34.64
N GLU A 89 -17.03 1.67 33.81
CA GLU A 89 -18.34 1.91 33.17
C GLU A 89 -18.38 1.58 31.67
N ILE A 90 -17.24 1.24 31.06
CA ILE A 90 -17.22 0.75 29.68
C ILE A 90 -17.55 -0.76 29.71
N GLY A 91 -18.85 -1.09 29.61
CA GLY A 91 -19.29 -2.40 29.10
C GLY A 91 -19.62 -3.51 30.11
N LYS A 92 -20.00 -3.21 31.36
CA LYS A 92 -20.49 -4.27 32.28
C LYS A 92 -21.87 -4.85 31.91
N ASP A 93 -22.66 -4.12 31.12
CA ASP A 93 -24.04 -4.52 30.76
C ASP A 93 -24.20 -4.88 29.27
N GLN A 94 -23.10 -5.09 28.52
CA GLN A 94 -23.18 -5.64 27.18
C GLN A 94 -23.24 -7.16 27.25
N THR A 95 -24.43 -7.69 27.55
CA THR A 95 -24.77 -9.12 27.58
C THR A 95 -24.78 -9.75 26.18
N GLY A 96 -23.68 -9.62 25.45
CA GLY A 96 -23.56 -10.11 24.07
C GLY A 96 -22.14 -10.09 23.49
N ILE A 97 -21.12 -9.67 24.25
CA ILE A 97 -19.72 -9.77 23.81
C ILE A 97 -19.19 -11.15 24.22
N GLU A 98 -19.19 -12.07 23.26
CA GLU A 98 -18.50 -13.35 23.41
C GLU A 98 -16.99 -13.13 23.29
N PRO A 99 -16.17 -13.54 24.29
CA PRO A 99 -14.72 -13.43 24.20
C PRO A 99 -14.21 -14.41 23.14
N VAL A 100 -13.55 -13.89 22.09
CA VAL A 100 -12.90 -14.71 21.06
C VAL A 100 -11.77 -15.51 21.71
N ALA A 101 -11.74 -16.82 21.47
CA ALA A 101 -10.69 -17.68 21.97
C ALA A 101 -9.33 -17.24 21.40
N ALA A 102 -8.28 -17.29 22.23
CA ALA A 102 -6.94 -16.83 21.83
C ALA A 102 -6.37 -17.59 20.61
N ASN A 103 -6.78 -18.85 20.42
CA ASN A 103 -6.32 -19.68 19.30
C ASN A 103 -6.86 -19.18 17.95
N ASP A 104 -8.10 -18.68 17.91
CA ASP A 104 -8.72 -18.18 16.68
C ASP A 104 -7.99 -16.95 16.12
N LEU A 105 -7.31 -16.19 16.97
CA LEU A 105 -6.51 -15.04 16.56
C LEU A 105 -5.20 -15.46 15.90
N ILE A 106 -4.58 -16.53 16.39
CA ILE A 106 -3.33 -17.06 15.84
C ILE A 106 -3.59 -17.65 14.46
N ASP A 107 -4.63 -18.46 14.33
CA ASP A 107 -5.01 -19.08 13.04
C ASP A 107 -5.34 -18.02 11.98
N LYS A 108 -6.08 -16.96 12.37
CA LYS A 108 -6.38 -15.83 11.46
C LYS A 108 -5.13 -15.04 11.09
N ALA A 109 -4.23 -14.81 12.05
CA ALA A 109 -2.97 -14.10 11.78
C ALA A 109 -2.06 -14.89 10.83
N ASP A 110 -1.98 -16.21 10.99
CA ASP A 110 -1.21 -17.09 10.11
C ASP A 110 -1.81 -17.13 8.70
N MET A 111 -3.14 -17.17 8.60
CA MET A 111 -3.84 -17.10 7.31
C MET A 111 -3.61 -15.75 6.62
N GLU A 112 -3.68 -14.64 7.34
CA GLU A 112 -3.37 -13.31 6.82
C GLU A 112 -1.91 -13.20 6.36
N ALA A 113 -0.97 -13.78 7.10
CA ALA A 113 0.43 -13.84 6.71
C ALA A 113 0.61 -14.64 5.41
N PHE A 114 -0.06 -15.80 5.30
CA PHE A 114 -0.06 -16.64 4.10
C PHE A 114 -0.64 -15.92 2.87
N MET A 115 -1.75 -15.19 3.05
CA MET A 115 -2.42 -14.45 1.97
C MET A 115 -1.65 -13.21 1.51
N ASN A 116 -0.78 -12.66 2.35
CA ASN A 116 0.07 -11.51 2.01
C ASN A 116 1.36 -11.88 1.26
N GLN A 117 1.69 -13.16 1.13
CA GLN A 117 2.87 -13.62 0.39
C GLN A 117 2.80 -13.24 -1.09
N ILE A 118 3.96 -12.90 -1.67
CA ILE A 118 4.11 -12.50 -3.06
C ILE A 118 4.32 -13.74 -3.93
N LEU A 119 3.52 -13.85 -4.99
CA LEU A 119 3.57 -14.87 -6.03
C LEU A 119 3.93 -14.23 -7.36
N THR A 120 4.55 -15.01 -8.24
CA THR A 120 4.70 -14.63 -9.64
C THR A 120 3.67 -15.37 -10.46
N ILE A 121 2.78 -14.64 -11.12
CA ILE A 121 1.74 -15.20 -11.99
C ILE A 121 1.91 -14.70 -13.43
N TYR A 122 1.40 -15.49 -14.36
CA TYR A 122 1.25 -15.14 -15.76
C TYR A 122 -0.22 -15.25 -16.14
N ILE A 123 -0.83 -14.14 -16.55
CA ILE A 123 -2.22 -14.13 -17.02
C ILE A 123 -2.22 -14.26 -18.54
N HIS A 124 -2.97 -15.24 -19.06
CA HIS A 124 -3.02 -15.45 -20.50
C HIS A 124 -3.65 -14.24 -21.21
N PRO A 125 -3.08 -13.81 -22.34
CA PRO A 125 -3.72 -12.79 -23.17
C PRO A 125 -5.04 -13.34 -23.71
N SER A 126 -6.06 -12.49 -23.75
CA SER A 126 -7.33 -12.82 -24.40
C SER A 126 -7.32 -12.36 -25.85
N ASN A 127 -7.95 -13.14 -26.71
CA ASN A 127 -8.07 -12.84 -28.14
C ASN A 127 -9.27 -11.93 -28.44
N ASN A 128 -10.10 -11.65 -27.44
CA ASN A 128 -11.28 -10.81 -27.59
C ASN A 128 -10.88 -9.32 -27.55
N ARG A 129 -11.28 -8.56 -28.56
CA ARG A 129 -11.05 -7.12 -28.66
C ARG A 129 -11.71 -6.32 -27.53
N GLU A 130 -12.83 -6.82 -27.01
CA GLU A 130 -13.56 -6.19 -25.90
C GLU A 130 -12.94 -6.52 -24.52
N SER A 131 -11.94 -7.40 -24.48
CA SER A 131 -11.31 -7.76 -23.21
C SER A 131 -10.40 -6.64 -22.71
N ASN A 132 -10.49 -6.34 -21.41
CA ASN A 132 -9.63 -5.33 -20.81
C ASN A 132 -8.18 -5.86 -20.72
N PRO A 133 -7.18 -5.13 -21.25
CA PRO A 133 -5.76 -5.50 -21.14
C PRO A 133 -5.24 -5.46 -19.70
N VAL A 134 -5.88 -4.68 -18.82
CA VAL A 134 -5.52 -4.55 -17.40
C VAL A 134 -6.66 -5.09 -16.53
N LEU A 135 -6.33 -6.05 -15.67
CA LEU A 135 -7.23 -6.55 -14.63
C LEU A 135 -7.04 -5.77 -13.35
N LEU A 136 -8.15 -5.49 -12.65
CA LEU A 136 -8.18 -4.68 -11.44
C LEU A 136 -8.91 -5.45 -10.32
N PRO A 137 -8.35 -6.56 -9.80
CA PRO A 137 -8.89 -7.20 -8.60
C PRO A 137 -8.87 -6.23 -7.42
N ASN A 138 -9.99 -6.13 -6.71
CA ASN A 138 -10.15 -5.38 -5.48
C ASN A 138 -10.19 -6.32 -4.28
N VAL A 139 -9.35 -6.07 -3.28
CA VAL A 139 -9.40 -6.77 -1.99
C VAL A 139 -9.28 -5.73 -0.89
N ASN A 140 -10.31 -5.64 -0.04
CA ASN A 140 -10.38 -4.72 1.09
C ASN A 140 -10.12 -3.25 0.70
N GLY A 141 -10.69 -2.81 -0.43
CA GLY A 141 -10.53 -1.44 -0.93
C GLY A 141 -9.21 -1.17 -1.67
N VAL A 142 -8.28 -2.13 -1.70
CA VAL A 142 -7.03 -2.01 -2.46
C VAL A 142 -7.20 -2.62 -3.84
N ASN A 143 -7.03 -1.79 -4.87
CA ASN A 143 -6.98 -2.22 -6.26
C ASN A 143 -5.53 -2.55 -6.65
N GLN A 144 -5.31 -3.73 -7.21
CA GLN A 144 -4.01 -4.10 -7.78
C GLN A 144 -4.15 -4.23 -9.30
N PRO A 145 -3.62 -3.30 -10.11
CA PRO A 145 -3.62 -3.47 -11.56
C PRO A 145 -2.66 -4.61 -11.95
N ILE A 146 -3.13 -5.47 -12.85
CA ILE A 146 -2.36 -6.60 -13.41
C ILE A 146 -2.48 -6.57 -14.93
N ILE A 147 -1.35 -6.56 -15.63
CA ILE A 147 -1.31 -6.50 -17.09
C ILE A 147 -1.32 -7.93 -17.63
N ARG A 148 -2.20 -8.22 -18.59
CA ARG A 148 -2.24 -9.54 -19.26
C ARG A 148 -1.00 -9.76 -20.13
N GLY A 149 -0.59 -11.02 -20.27
CA GLY A 149 0.54 -11.42 -21.11
C GLY A 149 1.91 -11.11 -20.53
N GLN A 150 2.00 -10.66 -19.28
CA GLN A 150 3.26 -10.36 -18.58
C GLN A 150 3.32 -11.07 -17.23
N ASN A 151 4.53 -11.46 -16.83
CA ASN A 151 4.77 -12.01 -15.48
C ASN A 151 4.64 -10.89 -14.46
N SER A 152 3.66 -11.00 -13.56
CA SER A 152 3.39 -10.01 -12.53
C SER A 152 3.65 -10.60 -11.14
N LYS A 153 4.32 -9.82 -10.28
CA LYS A 153 4.51 -10.16 -8.87
C LYS A 153 3.36 -9.57 -8.05
N ILE A 154 2.49 -10.40 -7.51
CA ILE A 154 1.30 -9.95 -6.76
C ILE A 154 1.09 -10.77 -5.49
N LYS A 155 0.32 -10.22 -4.55
CA LYS A 155 -0.03 -10.94 -3.31
C LYS A 155 -1.04 -12.05 -3.57
N ARG A 156 -0.96 -13.14 -2.80
CA ARG A 156 -1.84 -14.33 -2.89
C ARG A 156 -3.33 -13.99 -2.81
N LYS A 157 -3.71 -13.04 -1.95
CA LYS A 157 -5.10 -12.55 -1.85
C LYS A 157 -5.72 -12.10 -3.17
N PHE A 158 -4.93 -11.50 -4.07
CA PHE A 158 -5.44 -11.09 -5.39
C PHE A 158 -5.57 -12.28 -6.35
N VAL A 159 -4.71 -13.29 -6.22
CA VAL A 159 -4.78 -14.53 -6.99
C VAL A 159 -6.04 -15.32 -6.63
N GLU A 160 -6.43 -15.33 -5.36
CA GLU A 160 -7.68 -15.96 -4.92
C GLU A 160 -8.90 -15.37 -5.64
N VAL A 161 -9.00 -14.05 -5.71
CA VAL A 161 -10.10 -13.37 -6.42
C VAL A 161 -10.14 -13.81 -7.88
N LEU A 162 -8.99 -13.88 -8.55
CA LEU A 162 -8.92 -14.35 -9.94
C LEU A 162 -9.36 -15.82 -10.07
N ALA A 163 -8.95 -16.68 -9.14
CA ALA A 163 -9.30 -18.10 -9.14
C ALA A 163 -10.79 -18.36 -8.92
N ARG A 164 -11.45 -17.52 -8.10
CA ARG A 164 -12.89 -17.62 -7.83
C ARG A 164 -13.76 -16.94 -8.89
N THR A 165 -13.19 -16.04 -9.69
CA THR A 165 -13.95 -15.28 -10.69
C THR A 165 -14.36 -16.16 -11.87
N ARG A 166 -15.67 -16.38 -12.02
CA ARG A 166 -16.27 -17.17 -13.10
C ARG A 166 -17.33 -16.37 -13.85
N HIS A 167 -17.37 -16.56 -15.16
CA HIS A 167 -18.43 -16.08 -16.00
C HIS A 167 -19.50 -17.16 -16.15
N THR A 168 -20.74 -16.82 -15.83
CA THR A 168 -21.89 -17.71 -16.07
C THR A 168 -22.58 -17.28 -17.37
N GLY A 169 -22.42 -18.09 -18.41
CA GLY A 169 -23.20 -17.99 -19.63
C GLY A 169 -24.47 -18.84 -19.51
N TYR A 170 -25.48 -18.53 -20.32
CA TYR A 170 -26.68 -19.36 -20.44
C TYR A 170 -26.85 -19.78 -21.90
N GLU A 171 -27.00 -21.08 -22.12
CA GLU A 171 -27.29 -21.67 -23.42
C GLU A 171 -28.77 -22.06 -23.47
N GLN A 172 -29.48 -21.63 -24.51
CA GLN A 172 -30.85 -22.05 -24.75
C GLN A 172 -30.84 -23.41 -25.43
N ARG A 173 -31.30 -24.45 -24.74
CA ARG A 173 -31.45 -25.79 -25.31
C ARG A 173 -32.93 -26.15 -25.47
N THR A 174 -33.25 -26.77 -26.60
CA THR A 174 -34.56 -27.37 -26.85
C THR A 174 -34.44 -28.88 -26.59
N PRO A 175 -34.86 -29.40 -25.43
CA PRO A 175 -34.67 -30.81 -25.09
C PRO A 175 -35.54 -31.77 -25.91
N ASP A 176 -36.61 -31.28 -26.53
CA ASP A 176 -37.55 -32.08 -27.34
C ASP A 176 -37.75 -31.42 -28.71
N ALA A 177 -37.27 -32.08 -29.77
CA ALA A 177 -37.37 -31.60 -31.14
C ALA A 177 -38.83 -31.44 -31.63
N ASN A 178 -39.78 -32.17 -31.03
CA ASN A 178 -41.20 -32.09 -31.39
C ASN A 178 -41.93 -30.93 -30.69
N LYS A 179 -41.28 -30.25 -29.73
CA LYS A 179 -41.85 -29.12 -28.99
C LYS A 179 -40.91 -27.91 -29.06
N PRO A 180 -40.77 -27.29 -30.24
CA PRO A 180 -39.82 -26.22 -30.46
C PRO A 180 -40.06 -25.00 -29.57
N HIS A 181 -41.26 -24.81 -29.01
CA HIS A 181 -41.56 -23.69 -28.12
C HIS A 181 -41.11 -23.90 -26.66
N LYS A 182 -40.63 -25.09 -26.29
CA LYS A 182 -40.16 -25.38 -24.93
C LYS A 182 -38.65 -25.31 -24.87
N TYR A 183 -38.15 -24.22 -24.34
CA TYR A 183 -36.72 -23.99 -24.14
C TYR A 183 -36.34 -24.12 -22.67
N VAL A 184 -35.14 -24.64 -22.42
CA VAL A 184 -34.52 -24.68 -21.10
C VAL A 184 -33.22 -23.90 -21.18
N MET A 185 -33.03 -22.97 -20.24
CA MET A 185 -31.77 -22.23 -20.09
C MET A 185 -30.83 -23.10 -19.27
N VAL A 186 -29.73 -23.53 -19.86
CA VAL A 186 -28.69 -24.31 -19.19
C VAL A 186 -27.55 -23.36 -18.83
N PRO A 187 -27.22 -23.18 -17.53
CA PRO A 187 -26.07 -22.39 -17.14
C PRO A 187 -24.77 -23.12 -17.49
N SER A 188 -23.78 -22.39 -18.00
CA SER A 188 -22.42 -22.86 -18.23
C SER A 188 -21.47 -21.88 -17.57
N MET A 189 -20.66 -22.37 -16.62
CA MET A 189 -19.68 -21.55 -15.91
C MET A 189 -18.29 -21.76 -16.49
N VAL A 190 -17.57 -20.68 -16.77
CA VAL A 190 -16.19 -20.69 -17.27
C VAL A 190 -15.35 -19.74 -16.44
N VAL A 191 -14.09 -20.09 -16.18
CA VAL A 191 -13.13 -19.18 -15.53
C VAL A 191 -12.92 -17.96 -16.43
N THR A 192 -13.12 -16.76 -15.90
CA THR A 192 -13.04 -15.52 -16.68
C THR A 192 -11.62 -15.24 -17.14
N ASP A 193 -10.66 -15.41 -16.23
CA ASP A 193 -9.27 -15.01 -16.41
C ASP A 193 -8.32 -16.16 -16.14
N PRO A 194 -8.00 -16.99 -17.15
CA PRO A 194 -7.05 -18.08 -16.97
C PRO A 194 -5.65 -17.54 -16.68
N PHE A 195 -5.02 -18.09 -15.66
CA PHE A 195 -3.66 -17.73 -15.24
C PHE A 195 -2.85 -18.98 -14.92
N THR A 196 -1.53 -18.82 -14.97
CA THR A 196 -0.54 -19.82 -14.56
C THR A 196 0.30 -19.24 -13.42
N ILE A 197 0.51 -20.02 -12.37
CA ILE A 197 1.44 -19.66 -11.30
C ILE A 197 2.84 -20.06 -11.76
N VAL A 198 3.72 -19.07 -11.92
CA VAL A 198 5.12 -19.27 -12.34
C VAL A 198 5.99 -19.64 -11.16
N HIS A 199 5.77 -18.99 -10.01
CA HIS A 199 6.53 -19.25 -8.79
C HIS A 199 5.68 -18.97 -7.55
N ASP A 200 5.60 -19.96 -6.66
CA ASP A 200 5.05 -19.86 -5.31
C ASP A 200 6.14 -20.25 -4.30
N PRO A 201 6.52 -19.35 -3.37
CA PRO A 201 7.52 -19.67 -2.35
C PRO A 201 7.01 -20.66 -1.28
N HIS A 202 5.69 -20.88 -1.17
CA HIS A 202 5.10 -21.68 -0.09
C HIS A 202 4.81 -23.13 -0.51
N PRO A 203 5.21 -24.14 0.28
CA PRO A 203 5.03 -25.55 -0.09
C PRO A 203 3.55 -25.95 -0.23
N ASN A 204 2.68 -25.41 0.62
CA ASN A 204 1.23 -25.75 0.58
C ASN A 204 0.45 -24.93 -0.45
N GLY A 205 1.09 -24.02 -1.18
CA GLY A 205 0.40 -23.11 -2.07
C GLY A 205 -0.28 -23.80 -3.26
N ALA A 206 0.33 -24.86 -3.79
CA ALA A 206 -0.23 -25.66 -4.88
C ALA A 206 -1.49 -26.43 -4.46
N ALA A 207 -1.48 -27.05 -3.26
CA ALA A 207 -2.65 -27.74 -2.73
C ALA A 207 -3.80 -26.76 -2.45
N TRP A 208 -3.48 -25.59 -1.90
CA TRP A 208 -4.44 -24.52 -1.63
C TRP A 208 -5.14 -24.04 -2.91
N ILE A 209 -4.40 -23.71 -3.97
CA ILE A 209 -5.02 -23.21 -5.20
C ILE A 209 -5.86 -24.29 -5.89
N GLN A 210 -5.43 -25.55 -5.86
CA GLN A 210 -6.23 -26.66 -6.38
C GLN A 210 -7.55 -26.81 -5.62
N GLY A 211 -7.53 -26.66 -4.29
CA GLY A 211 -8.74 -26.64 -3.47
C GLY A 211 -9.73 -25.58 -3.95
N ILE A 212 -9.27 -24.34 -4.16
CA ILE A 212 -10.13 -23.24 -4.64
C ILE A 212 -10.68 -23.53 -6.04
N LEU A 213 -9.85 -24.02 -6.95
CA LEU A 213 -10.27 -24.32 -8.32
C LEU A 213 -11.30 -25.47 -8.37
N SER A 214 -11.24 -26.39 -7.41
CA SER A 214 -12.15 -27.54 -7.27
C SER A 214 -13.48 -27.22 -6.57
N GLU A 215 -13.59 -26.08 -5.87
CA GLU A 215 -14.78 -25.69 -5.09
C GLU A 215 -15.99 -25.28 -5.94
N ALA A 216 -16.02 -25.63 -7.23
CA ALA A 216 -16.98 -25.12 -8.21
C ALA A 216 -17.75 -26.21 -8.95
#